data_AF-A0A4P8IYF1-F1
#
_entry.id   AF-A0A4P8IYF1-F1
#
_cell.length_a   1.000
_cell.length_b   1.000
_cell.length_c   1.000
_cell.angle_alpha   90.00
_cell.angle_beta   90.00
_cell.angle_gamma   90.00
#
_symmetry.space_group_name_H-M   'P 1'
#
loop_
_entity.id
_entity.type
_entity.pdbx_description
1 polymer ?
#
loop_
_entity_poly.entity_id
_entity_poly.type
_entity_poly.pdbx_seq_one_letter_code
_entity_poly.pdbx_strand_id
1 'polypeptide(L)'
;MDTNLAYAESKKSAQPAAFESKCEYDSGWQPADNQTNHNLLFAHKLGVTPSQISIFFSPDQETSYPLLWPWSNNTSGNPVSIWADTKAVTMSVFNGCPLHGNWNGQTASWTYWSSGFFRVFASA
;
A
#
# COMPACT_ATOMS: atom_id res chain seq x y z
N MET A 1 -26.93 -8.35 21.10
CA MET A 1 -25.46 -8.34 21.17
C MET A 1 -25.03 -7.43 20.03
N ASP A 2 -24.54 -6.24 20.32
CA ASP A 2 -23.86 -5.42 19.32
C ASP A 2 -22.57 -4.94 19.96
N THR A 3 -21.47 -5.45 19.43
CA THR A 3 -20.11 -5.15 19.86
C THR A 3 -19.81 -3.69 19.56
N ASN A 4 -19.68 -2.89 20.62
CA ASN A 4 -19.08 -1.56 20.60
C ASN A 4 -17.67 -1.64 19.99
N LEU A 5 -17.57 -1.36 18.69
CA LEU A 5 -16.29 -1.07 18.04
C LEU A 5 -16.14 0.46 18.01
N ALA A 6 -15.20 0.97 18.81
CA ALA A 6 -14.82 2.37 18.78
C ALA A 6 -13.87 2.60 17.59
N TYR A 7 -14.33 3.37 16.60
CA TYR A 7 -13.54 3.76 15.44
C TYR A 7 -12.97 5.17 15.66
N ALA A 8 -11.65 5.33 15.47
CA ALA A 8 -10.98 6.63 15.52
C ALA A 8 -11.04 7.32 14.15
N GLU A 9 -11.12 8.67 14.13
CA GLU A 9 -11.14 9.47 12.90
C GLU A 9 -9.73 9.77 12.35
N SER A 10 -9.59 9.77 11.02
CA SER A 10 -8.34 10.05 10.29
C SER A 10 -8.14 11.53 9.98
N LYS A 11 -6.90 12.03 10.05
CA LYS A 11 -6.48 13.23 9.32
C LYS A 11 -5.79 12.83 8.01
N LYS A 12 -6.55 12.76 6.92
CA LYS A 12 -5.96 12.81 5.57
C LYS A 12 -5.17 14.12 5.47
N SER A 13 -3.91 14.06 5.05
CA SER A 13 -3.19 15.29 4.66
C SER A 13 -4.05 16.07 3.67
N ALA A 14 -4.47 17.28 4.03
CA ALA A 14 -5.23 18.17 3.16
C ALA A 14 -4.37 18.72 2.01
N GLN A 15 -3.05 18.51 2.07
CA GLN A 15 -2.10 18.86 1.03
C GLN A 15 -1.84 17.60 0.19
N PRO A 16 -2.37 17.50 -1.05
CA PRO A 16 -1.90 16.51 -1.99
C PRO A 16 -0.39 16.67 -2.18
N ALA A 17 0.33 15.57 -2.39
CA ALA A 17 1.71 15.69 -2.86
C ALA A 17 1.67 16.51 -4.16
N ALA A 18 2.56 17.49 -4.32
CA ALA A 18 2.67 18.16 -5.60
C ALA A 18 3.15 17.14 -6.63
N PHE A 19 2.36 16.90 -7.67
CA PHE A 19 2.75 16.02 -8.77
C PHE A 19 2.31 16.62 -10.11
N GLU A 20 3.11 16.42 -11.15
CA GLU A 20 2.77 16.78 -12.51
C GLU A 20 1.84 15.72 -13.09
N SER A 21 0.52 15.95 -12.98
CA SER A 21 -0.53 15.03 -13.47
C SER A 21 -0.44 14.57 -14.94
N LYS A 22 0.45 15.17 -15.75
CA LYS A 22 0.75 14.73 -17.12
C LYS A 22 1.66 13.50 -17.17
N CYS A 23 2.57 13.36 -16.22
CA CYS A 23 3.58 12.29 -16.19
C CYS A 23 3.62 11.54 -14.85
N GLU A 24 2.84 11.96 -13.85
CA GLU A 24 2.84 11.39 -12.51
C GLU A 24 1.42 11.02 -12.06
N TYR A 25 1.33 9.99 -11.23
CA TYR A 25 0.12 9.44 -10.65
C TYR A 25 0.29 9.24 -9.15
N ASP A 26 -0.76 9.57 -8.40
CA ASP A 26 -0.91 9.31 -6.97
C ASP A 26 -2.29 8.71 -6.73
N SER A 27 -2.33 7.50 -6.16
CA SER A 27 -3.59 6.81 -5.88
C SER A 27 -4.37 7.37 -4.69
N GLY A 28 -3.73 8.19 -3.85
CA GLY A 28 -4.15 8.40 -2.47
C GLY A 28 -4.11 7.11 -1.64
N TRP A 29 -4.50 7.20 -0.37
CA TRP A 29 -4.62 6.04 0.52
C TRP A 29 -5.86 5.22 0.18
N GLN A 30 -5.64 3.94 -0.16
CA GLN A 30 -6.67 2.96 -0.44
C GLN A 30 -6.69 1.89 0.65
N PRO A 31 -7.86 1.54 1.20
CA PRO A 31 -7.95 0.53 2.25
C PRO A 31 -7.52 -0.84 1.73
N ALA A 32 -6.93 -1.64 2.61
CA ALA A 32 -6.52 -3.01 2.36
C ALA A 32 -6.69 -3.85 3.62
N ASP A 33 -7.07 -5.10 3.43
CA ASP A 33 -7.06 -6.14 4.47
C ASP A 33 -6.46 -7.43 3.90
N ASN A 34 -6.15 -8.40 4.75
CA ASN A 34 -5.69 -9.71 4.30
C ASN A 34 -6.68 -10.83 4.68
N GLN A 35 -7.97 -10.53 4.80
CA GLN A 35 -8.97 -11.54 5.17
C GLN A 35 -9.24 -12.52 4.03
N THR A 36 -9.13 -12.04 2.79
CA THR A 36 -9.32 -12.83 1.57
C THR A 36 -8.23 -12.53 0.56
N ASN A 37 -8.00 -13.47 -0.37
CA ASN A 37 -7.13 -13.21 -1.51
C ASN A 37 -7.83 -12.24 -2.46
N HIS A 38 -7.18 -11.12 -2.76
CA HIS A 38 -7.73 -10.14 -3.69
C HIS A 38 -6.64 -9.28 -4.31
N ASN A 39 -7.04 -8.50 -5.32
CA ASN A 39 -6.18 -7.52 -5.95
C ASN A 39 -6.67 -6.11 -5.62
N LEU A 40 -5.75 -5.22 -5.30
CA LEU A 40 -5.97 -3.78 -5.30
C LEU A 40 -5.57 -3.24 -6.67
N LEU A 41 -6.48 -2.51 -7.30
CA LEU A 41 -6.30 -1.95 -8.63
C LEU A 41 -6.21 -0.43 -8.57
N PHE A 42 -5.08 0.11 -9.02
CA PHE A 42 -4.79 1.53 -9.04
C PHE A 42 -4.75 2.01 -10.49
N ALA A 43 -5.93 2.37 -11.02
CA ALA A 43 -6.06 2.89 -12.37
C ALA A 43 -5.38 4.26 -12.50
N HIS A 44 -4.44 4.38 -13.44
CA HIS A 44 -3.70 5.60 -13.73
C HIS A 44 -3.95 6.09 -15.15
N LYS A 45 -3.58 7.34 -15.43
CA LYS A 45 -3.84 8.01 -16.72
C LYS A 45 -2.56 8.38 -17.48
N LEU A 46 -1.44 7.75 -17.13
CA LEU A 46 -0.13 8.02 -17.73
C LEU A 46 -0.06 7.66 -19.23
N GLY A 47 -0.94 6.79 -19.74
CA GLY A 47 -0.94 6.38 -21.15
C GLY A 47 0.21 5.46 -21.56
N VAL A 48 1.19 5.27 -20.68
CA VAL A 48 2.31 4.35 -20.78
C VAL A 48 2.40 3.50 -19.51
N THR A 49 3.11 2.37 -19.58
CA THR A 49 3.45 1.61 -18.38
C THR A 49 4.43 2.45 -17.55
N PRO A 50 4.18 2.66 -16.24
CA PRO A 50 5.07 3.44 -15.41
C PRO A 50 6.50 2.90 -15.40
N SER A 51 7.49 3.78 -15.52
CA SER A 51 8.92 3.44 -15.40
C SER A 51 9.41 3.45 -13.95
N GLN A 52 8.70 4.17 -13.06
CA GLN A 52 8.98 4.21 -11.63
C GLN A 52 7.70 4.03 -10.82
N ILE A 53 7.77 3.24 -9.75
CA ILE A 53 6.67 2.98 -8.83
C ILE A 53 7.20 3.03 -7.40
N SER A 54 6.56 3.81 -6.54
CA SER A 54 6.77 3.82 -5.10
C SER A 54 5.48 3.43 -4.38
N ILE A 55 5.57 2.49 -3.44
CA ILE A 55 4.42 2.00 -2.69
C ILE A 55 4.68 2.21 -1.21
N PHE A 56 3.68 2.71 -0.52
CA PHE A 56 3.70 2.93 0.92
C PHE A 56 2.54 2.20 1.58
N PHE A 57 2.80 1.62 2.76
CA PHE A 57 1.77 1.09 3.65
C PHE A 57 1.59 2.00 4.85
N SER A 58 0.37 2.10 5.38
CA SER A 58 0.11 2.71 6.67
C SER A 58 -1.07 2.02 7.37
N PRO A 59 -0.98 1.72 8.68
CA PRO A 59 -2.11 1.19 9.44
C PRO A 59 -3.14 2.29 9.80
N ASP A 60 -2.70 3.54 9.94
CA ASP A 60 -3.48 4.67 10.46
C ASP A 60 -3.48 5.92 9.54
N GLN A 61 -2.81 5.84 8.39
CA GLN A 61 -2.53 6.93 7.44
C GLN A 61 -1.65 8.06 7.98
N GLU A 62 -1.18 8.00 9.23
CA GLU A 62 -0.27 8.97 9.84
C GLU A 62 1.18 8.51 9.75
N THR A 63 1.42 7.22 9.97
CA THR A 63 2.74 6.62 9.86
C THR A 63 2.84 5.80 8.57
N SER A 64 3.63 6.27 7.61
CA SER A 64 3.86 5.56 6.36
C SER A 64 5.18 4.80 6.36
N TYR A 65 5.15 3.59 5.85
CA TYR A 65 6.33 2.73 5.68
C TYR A 65 6.53 2.45 4.19
N PRO A 66 7.73 2.68 3.64
CA PRO A 66 8.02 2.29 2.27
C PRO A 66 7.93 0.77 2.15
N LEU A 67 7.31 0.30 1.09
CA LEU A 67 7.25 -1.13 0.81
C LEU A 67 8.60 -1.61 0.29
N LEU A 68 9.28 -2.48 1.04
CA LEU A 68 10.49 -3.13 0.58
C LEU A 68 10.13 -4.38 -0.24
N TRP A 69 10.41 -4.32 -1.54
CA TRP A 69 10.14 -5.36 -2.52
C TRP A 69 11.39 -5.62 -3.37
N PRO A 70 11.73 -6.86 -3.80
CA PRO A 70 11.26 -8.19 -3.42
C PRO A 70 12.19 -8.82 -2.36
N TRP A 71 12.73 -8.00 -1.45
CA TRP A 71 13.98 -8.28 -0.74
C TRP A 71 14.00 -9.61 0.05
N SER A 72 12.84 -10.11 0.50
CA SER A 72 12.68 -11.49 1.03
C SER A 72 11.19 -11.81 1.23
N ASN A 73 10.52 -12.33 0.19
CA ASN A 73 9.07 -12.60 0.16
C ASN A 73 8.54 -13.38 1.37
N ASN A 74 9.33 -14.32 1.89
CA ASN A 74 8.98 -15.18 3.01
C ASN A 74 8.94 -14.44 4.36
N THR A 75 9.41 -13.20 4.43
CA THR A 75 9.49 -12.41 5.67
C THR A 75 8.81 -11.05 5.59
N SER A 76 8.45 -10.58 4.40
CA SER A 76 8.01 -9.20 4.14
C SER A 76 6.49 -9.02 4.02
N GLY A 77 5.67 -10.07 4.14
CA GLY A 77 4.21 -9.91 4.06
C GLY A 77 3.70 -9.39 2.70
N ASN A 78 2.57 -8.68 2.72
CA ASN A 78 1.83 -8.21 1.53
C ASN A 78 2.26 -6.82 1.01
N PRO A 79 2.08 -6.54 -0.29
CA PRO A 79 1.52 -7.43 -1.33
C PRO A 79 2.49 -8.57 -1.66
N VAL A 80 2.00 -9.64 -2.28
CA VAL A 80 2.86 -10.76 -2.75
C VAL A 80 3.27 -10.64 -4.23
N SER A 81 2.65 -9.73 -4.97
CA SER A 81 3.06 -9.35 -6.32
C SER A 81 2.56 -7.96 -6.67
N ILE A 82 3.34 -7.28 -7.50
CA ILE A 82 3.01 -5.98 -8.08
C ILE A 82 3.16 -6.11 -9.60
N TRP A 83 2.13 -5.72 -10.33
CA TRP A 83 2.12 -5.67 -11.79
C TRP A 83 1.74 -4.26 -12.23
N ALA A 84 2.31 -3.78 -13.33
CA ALA A 84 1.93 -2.50 -13.91
C ALA A 84 1.80 -2.63 -15.43
N ASP A 85 0.78 -2.00 -15.99
CA ASP A 85 0.58 -1.86 -17.43
C ASP A 85 0.24 -0.41 -17.79
N THR A 86 -0.20 -0.17 -19.02
CA THR A 86 -0.52 1.18 -19.50
C THR A 86 -1.74 1.81 -18.84
N LYS A 87 -2.53 1.03 -18.10
CA LYS A 87 -3.82 1.44 -17.50
C LYS A 87 -3.80 1.40 -15.98
N ALA A 88 -3.07 0.49 -15.36
CA ALA A 88 -3.11 0.32 -13.92
C ALA A 88 -1.84 -0.28 -13.32
N VAL A 89 -1.65 0.02 -12.03
CA VAL A 89 -0.84 -0.80 -11.12
C VAL A 89 -1.77 -1.75 -10.36
N THR A 90 -1.43 -3.03 -10.31
CA THR A 90 -2.16 -4.08 -9.59
C THR A 90 -1.27 -4.63 -8.48
N MET A 91 -1.81 -4.66 -7.26
CA MET A 91 -1.16 -5.28 -6.10
C MET A 91 -1.97 -6.48 -5.64
N SER A 92 -1.34 -7.64 -5.52
CA SER A 92 -2.01 -8.85 -5.03
C SER A 92 -1.80 -9.02 -3.54
N VAL A 93 -2.89 -9.18 -2.82
CA VAL A 93 -2.93 -9.43 -1.39
C VAL A 93 -3.29 -10.89 -1.14
N PHE A 94 -2.44 -11.58 -0.40
CA PHE A 94 -2.61 -12.97 -0.01
C PHE A 94 -3.01 -13.06 1.47
N ASN A 95 -4.05 -13.81 1.77
CA ASN A 95 -4.59 -13.95 3.11
C ASN A 95 -3.67 -14.70 4.09
N GLY A 96 -2.74 -15.51 3.59
CA GLY A 96 -1.74 -16.21 4.40
C GLY A 96 -0.54 -15.33 4.80
N CYS A 97 -0.50 -14.06 4.37
CA CYS A 97 0.57 -13.12 4.70
C CYS A 97 0.03 -11.90 5.44
N PRO A 98 0.75 -11.35 6.42
CA PRO A 98 0.38 -10.09 7.08
C PRO A 98 0.54 -8.90 6.12
N LEU A 99 -0.13 -7.78 6.39
CA LEU A 99 0.19 -6.49 5.77
C LEU A 99 1.46 -5.88 6.42
N HIS A 100 2.17 -5.07 5.64
CA HIS A 100 3.58 -4.74 5.89
C HIS A 100 3.78 -3.56 6.86
N GLY A 101 4.26 -3.79 8.08
CA GLY A 101 4.63 -2.72 9.02
C GLY A 101 6.12 -2.34 8.94
N ASN A 102 6.67 -1.83 10.04
CA ASN A 102 8.08 -1.47 10.16
C ASN A 102 8.96 -2.64 10.68
N TRP A 103 10.21 -2.70 10.22
CA TRP A 103 11.22 -3.61 10.78
C TRP A 103 11.82 -3.01 12.06
N ASN A 104 11.89 -3.81 13.12
CA ASN A 104 12.64 -3.49 14.33
C ASN A 104 14.00 -4.20 14.30
N GLY A 105 15.06 -3.41 14.13
CA GLY A 105 16.44 -3.92 14.08
C GLY A 105 16.99 -4.44 15.42
N GLN A 106 16.40 -4.07 16.56
CA GLN A 106 16.83 -4.56 17.87
C GLN A 106 16.31 -5.97 18.15
N THR A 107 15.07 -6.25 17.75
CA THR A 107 14.41 -7.54 17.96
C THR A 107 14.44 -8.44 16.72
N ALA A 108 14.96 -7.94 15.60
CA ALA A 108 14.97 -8.60 14.30
C ALA A 108 13.57 -9.10 13.89
N SER A 109 12.56 -8.23 13.98
CA SER A 109 11.16 -8.59 13.72
C SER A 109 10.38 -7.47 13.02
N TRP A 110 9.40 -7.84 12.19
CA TRP A 110 8.45 -6.90 11.60
C TRP A 110 7.24 -6.67 12.51
N THR A 111 6.67 -5.46 12.42
CA THR A 111 5.30 -5.20 12.87
C THR A 111 4.33 -5.69 11.79
N TYR A 112 3.26 -6.37 12.21
CA TYR A 112 2.30 -7.00 11.32
C TYR A 112 0.89 -6.45 11.52
N TRP A 113 0.13 -6.36 10.45
CA TRP A 113 -1.23 -5.84 10.45
C TRP A 113 -2.18 -6.74 9.65
N SER A 114 -3.45 -6.78 10.03
CA SER A 114 -4.51 -7.46 9.27
C SER A 114 -5.29 -6.51 8.35
N SER A 115 -5.23 -5.21 8.64
CA SER A 115 -5.86 -4.15 7.84
C SER A 115 -5.02 -2.87 7.89
N GLY A 116 -5.16 -2.04 6.87
CA GLY A 116 -4.49 -0.75 6.76
C GLY A 116 -4.78 -0.10 5.42
N PHE A 117 -3.81 0.63 4.90
CA PHE A 117 -3.93 1.40 3.67
C PHE A 117 -2.66 1.32 2.84
N PHE A 118 -2.82 1.24 1.52
CA PHE A 118 -1.73 1.40 0.57
C PHE A 118 -1.87 2.69 -0.22
N ARG A 119 -0.74 3.28 -0.58
CA ARG A 119 -0.66 4.41 -1.51
C ARG A 119 0.44 4.14 -2.54
N VAL A 120 0.10 4.40 -3.80
CA VAL A 120 0.95 4.16 -4.95
C VAL A 120 1.24 5.49 -5.62
N PHE A 121 2.53 5.79 -5.77
CA PHE A 121 3.03 6.82 -6.66
C PHE A 121 3.64 6.15 -7.89
N ALA A 122 3.37 6.69 -9.06
CA ALA A 122 3.91 6.17 -10.31
C ALA A 122 4.23 7.30 -11.28
N SER A 123 5.28 7.14 -12.09
CA SER A 123 5.65 8.10 -13.13
C SER A 123 6.02 7.40 -14.44
N ALA A 124 5.79 8.11 -15.55
CA ALA A 124 6.08 7.71 -16.92
C ALA A 124 7.57 7.93 -17.25
#